data_AF-A0AAN5CY56-F1
#
_entry.id   AF-A0AAN5CY56-F1
#
_cell.length_a   1.000
_cell.length_b   1.000
_cell.length_c   1.000
_cell.angle_alpha   90.00
_cell.angle_beta   90.00
_cell.angle_gamma   90.00
#
_symmetry.space_group_name_H-M   'P 1'
#
loop_
_entity.id
_entity.type
_entity.pdbx_description
1 polymer ?
#
loop_
_entity_poly.entity_id
_entity_poly.type
_entity_poly.pdbx_seq_one_letter_code
_entity_poly.pdbx_strand_id
1 'polypeptide(L)'
;ESMIHVSQLIIPLRNMILPKKNSQMQTMHLLELPHDVLRELMKLMSINDCMRLRRTCRAFEKLVAATHTSFGHAVISIEEIQVFEEQKNTSLKKSVAVVNLDQDRFKIDFTEFGYEQFGRLMNRMFGGILIRECTISLRHECMHIDFVLQLARLFKINLLTFLVYSDRLLQKV
;
A
#
# COMPACT_ATOMS: atom_id res chain seq x y z
N GLU A 1 -15.23 -14.12 -8.75
CA GLU A 1 -15.10 -13.14 -9.85
C GLU A 1 -16.17 -12.08 -9.69
N SER A 2 -15.78 -10.83 -9.54
CA SER A 2 -16.72 -9.72 -9.41
C SER A 2 -16.15 -8.55 -10.19
N MET A 3 -16.55 -8.45 -11.46
CA MET A 3 -16.25 -7.32 -12.33
C MET A 3 -16.98 -6.09 -11.80
N ILE A 4 -16.23 -5.12 -11.29
CA ILE A 4 -16.78 -3.80 -11.01
C ILE A 4 -16.98 -3.12 -12.37
N HIS A 5 -18.24 -3.02 -12.80
CA HIS A 5 -18.64 -2.22 -13.95
C HIS A 5 -18.38 -0.73 -13.63
N VAL A 6 -17.53 -0.09 -14.44
CA VAL A 6 -17.13 1.32 -14.39
C VAL A 6 -18.34 2.30 -14.44
N SER A 7 -19.54 1.82 -14.72
CA SER A 7 -20.78 2.60 -14.75
C SER A 7 -21.27 3.09 -13.37
N GLN A 8 -20.74 2.59 -12.26
CA GLN A 8 -21.19 3.01 -10.92
C GLN A 8 -20.51 4.29 -10.38
N LEU A 9 -19.46 4.79 -11.04
CA LEU A 9 -18.76 6.04 -10.66
C LEU A 9 -19.45 7.32 -11.17
N ILE A 10 -20.56 7.22 -11.91
CA ILE A 10 -21.19 8.35 -12.62
C ILE A 10 -22.21 9.11 -11.74
N ILE A 11 -22.53 8.62 -10.53
CA ILE A 11 -23.67 9.15 -9.77
C ILE A 11 -23.40 10.51 -9.08
N PRO A 12 -22.19 10.86 -8.57
CA PRO A 12 -22.01 12.18 -7.96
C PRO A 12 -21.92 13.34 -8.98
N LEU A 13 -21.64 13.05 -10.25
CA LEU A 13 -21.41 14.07 -11.29
C LEU A 13 -22.70 14.65 -11.90
N ARG A 14 -23.86 14.09 -11.57
CA ARG A 14 -25.14 14.43 -12.22
C ARG A 14 -25.73 15.79 -11.79
N ASN A 15 -25.17 16.42 -10.75
CA ASN A 15 -25.69 17.68 -10.20
C ASN A 15 -24.89 18.93 -10.61
N MET A 16 -23.83 18.81 -11.42
CA MET A 16 -23.26 19.99 -12.08
C MET A 16 -24.14 20.35 -13.27
N ILE A 17 -24.89 21.43 -13.10
CA ILE A 17 -25.74 22.06 -14.13
C ILE A 17 -24.90 22.28 -15.39
N LEU A 18 -25.15 21.49 -16.45
CA LEU A 18 -24.60 21.72 -17.78
C LEU A 18 -25.66 22.43 -18.64
N PRO A 19 -25.29 23.49 -19.40
CA PRO A 19 -26.21 24.16 -20.30
C PRO A 19 -26.55 23.28 -21.51
N LYS A 20 -27.81 23.34 -21.93
CA LYS A 20 -28.38 22.63 -23.09
C LYS A 20 -27.88 23.25 -24.41
N LYS A 21 -27.08 22.52 -25.19
CA LYS A 21 -27.28 22.24 -26.64
C LYS A 21 -26.04 21.62 -27.30
N ASN A 22 -26.31 20.63 -28.15
CA ASN A 22 -25.48 20.10 -29.25
C ASN A 22 -23.98 19.90 -28.97
N SER A 23 -23.56 18.67 -28.68
CA SER A 23 -22.14 18.35 -28.71
C SER A 23 -21.93 16.89 -29.07
N GLN A 24 -21.10 16.64 -30.07
CA GLN A 24 -20.41 15.37 -30.29
C GLN A 24 -19.93 14.85 -28.93
N MET A 25 -20.04 13.55 -28.65
CA MET A 25 -19.45 12.96 -27.43
C MET A 25 -17.93 13.19 -27.49
N GLN A 26 -17.47 14.32 -26.95
CA GLN A 26 -16.07 14.55 -26.66
C GLN A 26 -15.76 13.67 -25.46
N THR A 27 -15.20 12.49 -25.73
CA THR A 27 -14.52 11.70 -24.72
C THR A 27 -13.31 12.48 -24.25
N MET A 28 -13.45 13.21 -23.14
CA MET A 28 -12.33 13.85 -22.47
C MET A 28 -11.53 12.77 -21.74
N HIS A 29 -10.21 12.76 -21.92
CA HIS A 29 -9.37 11.82 -21.20
C HIS A 29 -9.27 12.26 -19.74
N LEU A 30 -9.32 11.31 -18.79
CA LEU A 30 -9.29 11.60 -17.36
C LEU A 30 -8.11 12.53 -16.97
N LEU A 31 -6.93 12.31 -17.56
CA LEU A 31 -5.72 13.11 -17.29
C LEU A 31 -5.74 14.53 -17.88
N GLU A 32 -6.73 14.88 -18.70
CA GLU A 32 -6.93 16.24 -19.23
C GLU A 32 -7.75 17.12 -18.29
N LEU A 33 -8.32 16.53 -17.22
CA LEU A 33 -9.04 17.29 -16.21
C LEU A 33 -8.08 18.23 -15.43
N PRO A 34 -8.57 19.39 -14.97
CA PRO A 34 -7.80 20.26 -14.08
C PRO A 34 -7.28 19.50 -12.86
N HIS A 35 -6.06 19.83 -12.43
CA HIS A 35 -5.38 19.09 -11.37
C HIS A 35 -6.15 19.08 -10.04
N ASP A 36 -6.88 20.15 -9.72
CA ASP A 36 -7.71 20.22 -8.52
C ASP A 36 -8.90 19.26 -8.57
N VAL A 37 -9.53 19.09 -9.75
CA VAL A 37 -10.62 18.13 -9.94
C VAL A 37 -10.10 16.71 -9.79
N LEU A 38 -8.96 16.40 -10.41
CA LEU A 38 -8.29 15.12 -10.25
C LEU A 38 -7.94 14.83 -8.79
N ARG A 39 -7.53 15.85 -8.04
CA ARG A 39 -7.21 15.71 -6.62
C ARG A 39 -8.43 15.37 -5.79
N GLU A 40 -9.56 16.04 -6.01
CA GLU A 40 -10.81 15.72 -5.32
C GLU A 40 -11.32 14.32 -5.69
N LEU A 41 -11.18 13.90 -6.96
CA LEU A 41 -11.51 12.53 -7.36
C LEU A 41 -10.68 11.49 -6.62
N MET A 42 -9.37 11.70 -6.48
CA MET A 42 -8.51 10.75 -5.74
C MET A 42 -8.89 10.65 -4.26
N LYS A 43 -9.39 11.73 -3.64
CA LYS A 43 -9.86 11.68 -2.24
C LYS A 43 -11.13 10.84 -2.06
N LEU A 44 -11.93 10.70 -3.12
CA LEU A 44 -13.15 9.87 -3.13
C LEU A 44 -12.86 8.39 -3.41
N MET A 45 -11.68 8.09 -3.95
CA MET A 45 -11.29 6.72 -4.27
C MET A 45 -10.84 5.96 -3.03
N SER A 46 -11.14 4.66 -2.99
CA SER A 46 -10.54 3.79 -1.99
C SER A 46 -9.02 3.78 -2.17
N ILE A 47 -8.32 3.49 -1.08
CA ILE A 47 -6.87 3.35 -1.15
C ILE A 47 -6.47 2.23 -2.12
N ASN A 48 -7.19 1.11 -2.14
CA ASN A 48 -6.91 0.00 -3.05
C ASN A 48 -7.01 0.43 -4.51
N ASP A 49 -7.99 1.25 -4.84
CA ASP A 49 -8.13 1.81 -6.19
C ASP A 49 -7.04 2.82 -6.50
N CYS A 50 -6.65 3.67 -5.54
CA CYS A 50 -5.51 4.57 -5.67
C CYS A 50 -4.21 3.79 -5.91
N MET A 51 -3.99 2.69 -5.19
CA MET A 51 -2.85 1.80 -5.32
C MET A 51 -2.81 1.09 -6.67
N ARG A 52 -3.96 0.61 -7.15
CA ARG A 52 -4.09 0.05 -8.50
C ARG A 52 -3.80 1.12 -9.55
N LEU A 53 -4.35 2.32 -9.37
CA LEU A 53 -4.16 3.45 -10.28
C LEU A 53 -2.70 3.88 -10.36
N ARG A 54 -1.97 3.96 -9.23
CA ARG A 54 -0.51 4.23 -9.21
C ARG A 54 0.30 3.27 -10.07
N ARG A 55 -0.15 2.01 -10.20
CA ARG A 55 0.56 0.98 -10.98
C ARG A 55 0.31 1.06 -12.48
N THR A 56 -0.66 1.86 -12.94
CA THR A 56 -1.03 1.93 -14.36
C THR A 56 -0.03 2.73 -15.20
N CYS A 57 0.34 3.94 -14.78
CA CYS A 57 1.32 4.77 -15.48
C CYS A 57 1.96 5.83 -14.56
N ARG A 58 3.07 6.45 -15.02
CA ARG A 58 3.80 7.48 -14.27
C ARG A 58 2.96 8.73 -13.96
N ALA A 59 1.98 9.07 -14.81
CA ALA A 59 1.12 10.23 -14.58
C ALA A 59 0.19 9.99 -13.38
N PHE A 60 -0.42 8.79 -13.30
CA PHE A 60 -1.22 8.40 -12.16
C PHE A 60 -0.40 8.20 -10.88
N GLU A 61 0.83 7.67 -10.99
CA GLU A 61 1.76 7.60 -9.87
C GLU A 61 1.99 8.99 -9.24
N LYS A 62 2.27 10.00 -10.07
CA LYS A 62 2.45 11.39 -9.63
C LYS A 62 1.16 12.00 -9.08
N LEU A 63 0.02 11.76 -9.74
CA LEU A 63 -1.27 12.28 -9.30
C LEU A 63 -1.62 11.79 -7.90
N VAL A 64 -1.55 10.46 -7.68
CA VAL A 64 -1.87 9.86 -6.38
C VAL A 64 -0.86 10.28 -5.31
N ALA A 65 0.42 10.43 -5.66
CA ALA A 65 1.42 10.92 -4.72
C ALA A 65 1.20 12.40 -4.30
N ALA A 66 0.64 13.22 -5.20
CA ALA A 66 0.35 14.64 -4.94
C ALA A 66 -0.97 14.85 -4.17
N THR A 67 -1.88 13.88 -4.23
CA THR A 67 -3.04 13.83 -3.36
C THR A 67 -2.62 13.25 -2.03
N HIS A 68 -2.55 14.07 -0.98
CA HIS A 68 -2.21 13.65 0.39
C HIS A 68 -3.21 12.63 0.96
N THR A 69 -3.18 11.39 0.45
CA THR A 69 -3.95 10.28 0.99
C THR A 69 -3.26 9.88 2.30
N SER A 70 -4.00 9.95 3.39
CA SER A 70 -3.53 9.44 4.69
C SER A 70 -4.11 8.06 4.91
N PHE A 71 -3.27 7.10 5.26
CA PHE A 71 -3.65 5.76 5.65
C PHE A 71 -3.97 5.70 7.14
N GLY A 72 -5.03 4.97 7.50
CA GLY A 72 -5.44 4.79 8.90
C GLY A 72 -4.43 3.94 9.67
N HIS A 73 -4.37 2.65 9.34
CA HIS A 73 -3.57 1.70 10.13
C HIS A 73 -2.90 0.65 9.24
N ALA A 74 -1.56 0.59 9.30
CA ALA A 74 -0.75 -0.41 8.64
C ALA A 74 -0.24 -1.44 9.68
N VAL A 75 -0.28 -2.73 9.36
CA VAL A 75 0.29 -3.77 10.21
C VAL A 75 1.38 -4.50 9.45
N ILE A 76 2.59 -4.51 9.99
CA ILE A 76 3.72 -5.27 9.46
C ILE A 76 4.02 -6.40 10.43
N SER A 77 3.84 -7.65 10.02
CA SER A 77 4.17 -8.82 10.82
C SER A 77 5.32 -9.59 10.18
N ILE A 78 6.26 -10.08 10.99
CA ILE A 78 7.21 -11.08 10.53
C ILE A 78 6.60 -12.46 10.73
N GLU A 79 6.51 -13.22 9.64
CA GLU A 79 6.01 -14.60 9.65
C GLU A 79 7.11 -15.55 9.16
N GLU A 80 7.24 -16.73 9.77
CA GLU A 80 8.00 -17.84 9.19
C GLU A 80 7.11 -18.59 8.20
N ILE A 81 7.55 -18.71 6.96
CA ILE A 81 6.95 -19.58 5.95
C ILE A 81 7.86 -20.76 5.66
N GLN A 82 7.25 -21.92 5.43
CA GLN A 82 7.98 -23.11 4.99
C GLN A 82 7.99 -23.14 3.47
N VAL A 83 9.17 -23.05 2.87
CA VAL A 83 9.38 -23.10 1.42
C VAL A 83 10.00 -24.44 1.06
N PHE A 84 9.38 -25.14 0.12
CA PHE A 84 9.93 -26.40 -0.39
C PHE A 84 10.96 -26.09 -1.47
N GLU A 85 12.19 -26.57 -1.30
CA GLU A 85 13.27 -26.39 -2.26
C GLU A 85 13.40 -27.67 -3.10
N GLU A 86 12.79 -27.67 -4.28
CA GLU A 86 12.72 -28.84 -5.19
C GLU A 86 14.11 -29.42 -5.51
N GLN A 87 15.12 -28.56 -5.65
CA GLN A 87 16.49 -28.97 -5.98
C GLN A 87 17.18 -29.78 -4.87
N LYS A 88 16.81 -29.54 -3.62
CA LYS A 88 17.40 -30.23 -2.45
C LYS A 88 16.48 -31.27 -1.83
N ASN A 89 15.23 -31.35 -2.30
CA ASN A 89 14.18 -32.18 -1.71
C ASN A 89 14.01 -31.95 -0.19
N THR A 90 14.20 -30.70 0.23
CA THR A 90 14.16 -30.28 1.65
C THR A 90 13.24 -29.08 1.85
N SER A 91 12.57 -29.02 3.01
CA SER A 91 11.83 -27.83 3.43
C SER A 91 12.74 -26.87 4.18
N LEU A 92 12.82 -25.62 3.72
CA LEU A 92 13.50 -24.54 4.43
C LEU A 92 12.48 -23.63 5.10
N LYS A 93 12.76 -23.22 6.34
CA LYS A 93 12.05 -22.13 6.99
C LYS A 93 12.63 -20.81 6.50
N LYS A 94 11.77 -19.89 6.09
CA LYS A 94 12.15 -18.57 5.62
C LYS A 94 11.28 -17.52 6.30
N SER A 95 11.91 -16.49 6.84
CA SER A 95 11.19 -15.34 7.40
C SER A 95 10.72 -14.42 6.28
N VAL A 96 9.47 -13.98 6.35
CA VAL A 96 8.86 -13.02 5.44
C VAL A 96 8.19 -11.88 6.20
N ALA A 97 8.38 -10.66 5.71
CA ALA A 97 7.63 -9.50 6.16
C ALA A 97 6.28 -9.52 5.46
N VAL A 98 5.21 -9.52 6.25
CA VAL A 98 3.85 -9.43 5.79
C VAL A 98 3.35 -8.04 6.12
N VAL A 99 3.08 -7.25 5.09
CA VAL A 99 2.55 -5.89 5.22
C VAL A 99 1.06 -5.94 4.90
N ASN A 100 0.23 -5.76 5.92
CA ASN A 100 -1.21 -5.60 5.80
C ASN A 100 -1.55 -4.12 5.79
N LEU A 101 -2.22 -3.71 4.72
CA LEU A 101 -2.71 -2.36 4.53
C LEU A 101 -4.20 -2.48 4.26
N ASP A 102 -4.99 -2.23 5.30
CA ASP A 102 -6.46 -2.35 5.23
C ASP A 102 -6.84 -3.77 4.77
N GLN A 103 -7.34 -3.93 3.54
CA GLN A 103 -7.73 -5.24 2.98
C GLN A 103 -6.63 -5.91 2.14
N ASP A 104 -5.53 -5.22 1.84
CA ASP A 104 -4.46 -5.73 1.01
C ASP A 104 -3.32 -6.31 1.85
N ARG A 105 -2.78 -7.46 1.42
CA ARG A 105 -1.69 -8.18 2.08
C ARG A 105 -0.53 -8.38 1.11
N PHE A 106 0.64 -7.86 1.47
CA PHE A 106 1.88 -8.00 0.73
C PHE A 106 2.83 -8.91 1.51
N LYS A 107 3.55 -9.80 0.80
CA LYS A 107 4.60 -10.63 1.39
C LYS A 107 5.94 -10.27 0.76
N ILE A 108 6.95 -10.10 1.60
CA ILE A 108 8.32 -9.73 1.21
C ILE A 108 9.29 -10.67 1.89
N ASP A 109 10.29 -11.12 1.14
CA ASP A 109 11.36 -11.94 1.67
C ASP A 109 12.32 -11.13 2.56
N PHE A 110 12.67 -11.65 3.74
CA PHE A 110 13.77 -11.13 4.57
C PHE A 110 15.14 -11.52 4.00
N THR A 111 15.46 -11.03 2.81
CA THR A 111 16.81 -11.11 2.23
C THR A 111 17.29 -9.71 1.90
N GLU A 112 18.61 -9.51 1.76
CA GLU A 112 19.17 -8.20 1.39
C GLU A 112 18.58 -7.69 0.06
N PHE A 113 18.47 -8.57 -0.93
CA PHE A 113 17.77 -8.30 -2.18
C PHE A 113 16.28 -8.01 -1.98
N GLY A 114 15.63 -8.74 -1.06
CA GLY A 114 14.23 -8.53 -0.69
C GLY A 114 13.99 -7.14 -0.10
N TYR A 115 14.90 -6.62 0.73
CA TYR A 115 14.83 -5.28 1.28
C TYR A 115 14.91 -4.20 0.20
N GLU A 116 15.81 -4.34 -0.77
CA GLU A 116 15.93 -3.36 -1.85
C GLU A 116 14.68 -3.33 -2.73
N GLN A 117 14.18 -4.50 -3.11
CA GLN A 117 12.94 -4.62 -3.90
C GLN A 117 11.75 -4.06 -3.15
N PHE A 118 11.66 -4.34 -1.84
CA PHE A 118 10.67 -3.76 -0.96
C PHE A 118 10.79 -2.25 -0.92
N GLY A 119 11.97 -1.69 -0.67
CA GLY A 119 12.17 -0.24 -0.64
C GLY A 119 11.73 0.44 -1.93
N ARG A 120 12.05 -0.14 -3.09
CA ARG A 120 11.60 0.36 -4.40
C ARG A 120 10.08 0.28 -4.54
N LEU A 121 9.49 -0.85 -4.18
CA LEU A 121 8.04 -1.04 -4.22
C LEU A 121 7.33 -0.04 -3.31
N MET A 122 7.79 0.10 -2.06
CA MET A 122 7.20 0.99 -1.07
C MET A 122 7.36 2.46 -1.45
N ASN A 123 8.50 2.87 -1.99
CA ASN A 123 8.66 4.25 -2.49
C ASN A 123 7.68 4.56 -3.61
N ARG A 124 7.44 3.61 -4.54
CA ARG A 124 6.47 3.80 -5.63
C ARG A 124 5.03 3.77 -5.13
N MET A 125 4.76 2.96 -4.13
CA MET A 125 3.42 2.71 -3.59
C MET A 125 2.98 3.76 -2.56
N PHE A 126 3.89 4.16 -1.68
CA PHE A 126 3.63 4.98 -0.50
C PHE A 126 4.42 6.28 -0.46
N GLY A 127 5.24 6.57 -1.47
CA GLY A 127 5.88 7.87 -1.60
C GLY A 127 4.81 8.97 -1.52
N GLY A 128 4.94 9.84 -0.51
CA GLY A 128 4.01 10.95 -0.24
C GLY A 128 2.81 10.63 0.66
N ILE A 129 2.54 9.35 0.94
CA ILE A 129 1.40 8.88 1.76
C ILE A 129 1.78 8.91 3.24
N LEU A 130 0.91 9.48 4.07
CA LEU A 130 1.05 9.48 5.53
C LEU A 130 0.35 8.24 6.11
N ILE A 131 1.07 7.38 6.82
CA ILE A 131 0.51 6.31 7.64
C ILE A 131 0.28 6.85 9.04
N ARG A 132 -0.98 6.92 9.49
CA ARG A 132 -1.27 7.44 10.84
C ARG A 132 -0.75 6.49 11.91
N GLU A 133 -1.03 5.20 11.77
CA GLU A 133 -0.58 4.20 12.73
C GLU A 133 0.08 3.03 11.99
N CYS A 134 1.27 2.66 12.42
CA CYS A 134 1.99 1.50 11.91
C CYS A 134 2.32 0.57 13.08
N THR A 135 1.87 -0.68 13.03
CA THR A 135 2.16 -1.68 14.05
C THR A 135 3.10 -2.73 13.49
N ILE A 136 4.28 -2.88 14.10
CA ILE A 136 5.25 -3.91 13.78
C ILE A 136 5.14 -5.05 14.82
N SER A 137 4.75 -6.23 14.37
CA SER A 137 4.59 -7.43 15.21
C SER A 137 5.75 -8.40 15.03
N LEU A 138 6.46 -8.68 16.13
CA LEU A 138 7.63 -9.56 16.21
C LEU A 138 7.26 -10.78 17.04
N ARG A 139 7.12 -11.96 16.41
CA ARG A 139 6.69 -13.19 17.11
C ARG A 139 7.82 -14.14 17.51
N HIS A 140 8.85 -14.32 16.68
CA HIS A 140 9.85 -15.37 16.93
C HIS A 140 11.31 -14.98 16.62
N GLU A 141 11.55 -13.82 16.02
CA GLU A 141 12.90 -13.37 15.64
C GLU A 141 13.16 -11.91 16.02
N CYS A 142 14.43 -11.61 16.24
CA CYS A 142 14.95 -10.25 16.35
C CYS A 142 14.84 -9.60 14.96
N MET A 143 13.96 -8.63 14.79
CA MET A 143 14.00 -7.78 13.59
C MET A 143 15.30 -6.97 13.62
N HIS A 144 16.09 -7.03 12.55
CA HIS A 144 17.25 -6.15 12.43
C HIS A 144 16.80 -4.70 12.50
N ILE A 145 17.42 -3.92 13.39
CA ILE A 145 17.10 -2.51 13.57
C ILE A 145 17.26 -1.72 12.27
N ASP A 146 18.19 -2.13 11.41
CA ASP A 146 18.39 -1.51 10.09
C ASP A 146 17.16 -1.64 9.18
N PHE A 147 16.44 -2.76 9.25
CA PHE A 147 15.18 -2.92 8.51
C PHE A 147 14.13 -1.95 9.04
N VAL A 148 13.98 -1.83 10.36
CA VAL A 148 13.06 -0.87 10.98
C VAL A 148 13.38 0.56 10.54
N LEU A 149 14.67 0.93 10.55
CA LEU A 149 15.13 2.25 10.16
C LEU A 149 14.90 2.52 8.67
N GLN A 150 15.16 1.54 7.80
CA GLN A 150 14.82 1.65 6.38
C GLN A 150 13.31 1.81 6.19
N LEU A 151 12.52 1.03 6.92
CA LEU A 151 11.06 1.10 6.85
C LEU A 151 10.55 2.49 7.29
N ALA A 152 11.03 2.99 8.42
CA ALA A 152 10.70 4.32 8.92
C ALA A 152 11.15 5.45 7.97
N ARG A 153 12.18 5.24 7.14
CA ARG A 153 12.58 6.21 6.10
C ARG A 153 11.69 6.19 4.86
N LEU A 154 11.12 5.02 4.54
CA LEU A 154 10.27 4.83 3.35
C LEU A 154 8.85 5.37 3.56
N PHE A 155 8.42 5.44 4.82
CA PHE A 155 7.06 5.86 5.16
C PHE A 155 7.06 7.16 5.96
N LYS A 156 6.06 8.01 5.69
CA LYS A 156 5.69 9.06 6.65
C LYS A 156 4.79 8.40 7.68
N ILE A 157 5.30 8.08 8.86
CA ILE A 157 4.53 7.42 9.93
C ILE A 157 4.29 8.44 11.05
N ASN A 158 3.04 8.58 11.51
CA ASN A 158 2.73 9.44 12.66
C ASN A 158 2.95 8.69 13.99
N LEU A 159 2.43 7.47 14.11
CA LEU A 159 2.64 6.60 15.26
C LEU A 159 3.21 5.24 14.82
N LEU A 160 4.36 4.87 15.38
CA LEU A 160 4.98 3.57 15.16
C LEU A 160 4.94 2.76 16.46
N THR A 161 4.26 1.61 16.44
CA THR A 161 4.06 0.73 17.59
C THR A 161 4.77 -0.59 17.35
N PHE A 162 5.55 -1.07 18.31
CA PHE A 162 6.14 -2.40 18.28
C PHE A 162 5.40 -3.33 19.23
N LEU A 163 4.92 -4.46 18.71
CA LEU A 163 4.38 -5.56 19.49
C LEU A 163 5.39 -6.69 19.48
N VAL A 164 6.07 -6.87 20.61
CA VAL A 164 7.07 -7.93 20.77
C VAL A 164 6.43 -9.06 21.58
N TYR A 165 6.17 -10.17 20.93
CA TYR A 165 5.74 -11.40 21.60
C TYR A 165 6.99 -12.19 21.92
N SER A 166 7.33 -12.26 23.20
CA SER A 166 8.44 -13.10 23.66
C SER A 166 7.90 -14.13 24.64
N ASP A 167 7.83 -15.39 24.19
CA ASP A 167 7.54 -16.53 25.07
C ASP A 167 8.60 -16.66 26.18
N ARG A 168 9.78 -16.06 26.00
CA ARG A 168 10.88 -16.04 26.99
C ARG A 168 10.68 -15.03 28.12
N LEU A 169 9.85 -14.00 27.95
CA LEU A 169 9.60 -13.01 29.01
C LEU A 169 8.58 -13.50 30.05
N LEU A 170 7.77 -14.52 29.72
CA LEU A 170 6.77 -15.10 30.62
C LEU A 170 7.28 -16.27 31.46
N GLN A 171 8.53 -16.71 31.28
CA GLN A 171 9.14 -17.80 32.10
C GLN A 171 10.02 -17.29 33.26
N LYS A 172 10.01 -15.98 33.53
CA LYS A 172 10.68 -15.37 34.68
C LYS A 172 9.69 -14.54 35.51
N VAL A 173 8.65 -15.18 36.04
CA VAL A 173 7.88 -14.74 37.22
C VAL A 173 7.53 -15.99 38.00
#